data_AF-A0A9N8K5X1-F1
#
_entry.id   AF-A0A9N8K5X1-F1
#
_cell.length_a   1.000
_cell.length_b   1.000
_cell.length_c   1.000
_cell.angle_alpha   90.00
_cell.angle_beta   90.00
_cell.angle_gamma   90.00
#
_symmetry.space_group_name_H-M   'P 1'
#
loop_
_entity.id
_entity.type
_entity.pdbx_description
1 polymer ?
#
loop_
_entity_poly.entity_id
_entity_poly.type
_entity_poly.pdbx_seq_one_letter_code
_entity_poly.pdbx_strand_id
1 'polypeptide(L)' 'MNSTEIRNTAQVDSEQGKSPESKVTVDIERQCAVPLASGAQCPRDLTCTRHGMSAKRAVPGRSAPFDQLLAIYQRDD' A
#
# COMPACT_ATOMS: atom_id res chain seq x y z
N MET A 1 -31.90 29.98 -24.44
CA MET A 1 -32.10 29.95 -22.98
C MET A 1 -31.74 28.54 -22.54
N ASN A 2 -30.45 28.28 -22.35
CA ASN A 2 -29.76 28.16 -21.05
C ASN A 2 -30.39 27.09 -20.15
N SER A 3 -29.76 25.91 -20.12
CA SER A 3 -29.60 25.13 -18.88
C SER A 3 -28.21 24.50 -18.90
N THR A 4 -27.27 25.24 -18.31
CA THR A 4 -25.97 24.77 -17.86
C THR A 4 -26.14 23.85 -16.65
N GLU A 5 -25.71 22.59 -16.73
CA GLU A 5 -25.48 21.75 -15.54
C GLU A 5 -24.10 21.10 -15.63
N ILE A 6 -23.10 21.87 -15.19
CA ILE A 6 -21.72 21.43 -14.99
C ILE A 6 -21.66 20.63 -13.68
N ARG A 7 -21.31 19.34 -13.80
CA ARG A 7 -21.02 18.43 -12.69
C ARG A 7 -19.53 18.45 -12.36
N ASN A 8 -19.06 19.24 -11.40
CA ASN A 8 -17.71 19.06 -10.87
C ASN A 8 -17.61 19.51 -9.40
N THR A 9 -17.77 18.56 -8.47
CA THR A 9 -17.29 18.71 -7.09
C THR A 9 -15.89 18.10 -6.98
N ALA A 10 -14.92 19.01 -6.87
CA ALA A 10 -13.66 18.98 -6.14
C ALA A 10 -13.06 17.62 -5.69
N GLN A 11 -12.00 17.22 -6.40
CA GLN A 11 -10.64 16.94 -5.89
C GLN A 11 -10.28 17.74 -4.60
N VAL A 12 -9.43 17.37 -3.66
CA VAL A 12 -8.25 16.48 -3.59
C VAL A 12 -7.89 16.42 -2.09
N ASP A 13 -7.52 15.27 -1.57
CA ASP A 13 -6.48 15.22 -0.53
C ASP A 13 -5.75 13.89 -0.65
N SER A 14 -4.48 13.98 -1.03
CA SER A 14 -3.37 13.44 -0.24
C SER A 14 -2.20 13.24 -1.20
N GLU A 15 -1.35 14.26 -1.18
CA GLU A 15 -0.05 14.29 -1.83
C GLU A 15 0.87 13.25 -1.17
N GLN A 16 1.26 12.23 -1.93
CA GLN A 16 2.48 11.46 -1.68
C GLN A 16 2.95 10.99 -3.07
N GLY A 17 3.99 11.51 -3.72
CA GLY A 17 5.21 12.11 -3.20
C GLY A 17 6.36 11.16 -3.48
N LYS A 18 6.98 11.31 -4.67
CA LYS A 18 8.29 10.77 -5.13
C LYS A 18 8.35 9.25 -5.34
N SER A 19 9.09 8.65 -6.26
CA SER A 19 9.82 8.96 -7.50
C SER A 19 10.29 7.59 -8.02
N PRO A 20 10.56 7.42 -9.32
CA PRO A 20 10.89 6.13 -9.91
C PRO A 20 12.39 5.84 -9.76
N GLU A 21 12.80 4.85 -8.96
CA GLU A 21 14.18 4.34 -9.03
C GLU A 21 14.32 2.91 -8.51
N SER A 22 14.20 1.96 -9.43
CA SER A 22 15.17 0.89 -9.67
C SER A 22 15.99 0.40 -8.48
N LYS A 23 15.38 -0.32 -7.55
CA LYS A 23 16.07 -1.34 -6.75
C LYS A 23 15.16 -2.56 -6.70
N VAL A 24 15.65 -3.72 -7.15
CA VAL A 24 14.99 -5.00 -6.89
C VAL A 24 15.14 -5.27 -5.39
N THR A 25 14.31 -4.60 -4.61
CA THR A 25 14.25 -4.60 -3.15
C THR A 25 12.83 -5.00 -2.86
N VAL A 26 12.67 -6.16 -2.21
CA VAL A 26 11.45 -6.73 -1.62
C VAL A 26 10.19 -5.90 -1.91
N ASP A 27 9.31 -6.44 -2.74
CA ASP A 27 8.11 -5.78 -3.20
C ASP A 27 7.16 -5.54 -2.01
N ILE A 28 7.27 -4.36 -1.40
CA ILE A 28 6.59 -4.00 -0.14
C ILE A 28 5.06 -3.96 -0.35
N GLU A 29 4.60 -3.92 -1.60
CA GLU A 29 3.19 -3.89 -1.96
C GLU A 29 2.57 -5.29 -1.97
N ARG A 30 3.32 -6.32 -2.39
CA ARG A 30 2.84 -7.72 -2.42
C ARG A 30 3.26 -8.55 -1.21
N GLN A 31 4.32 -8.15 -0.52
CA GLN A 31 4.91 -8.91 0.58
C GLN A 31 4.59 -8.31 1.95
N CYS A 32 4.70 -9.12 3.00
CA CYS A 32 4.44 -8.75 4.38
C CYS A 32 5.37 -7.62 4.84
N ALA A 33 6.61 -7.58 4.34
CA ALA A 33 7.60 -6.53 4.55
C ALA A 33 7.83 -6.04 6.00
N VAL A 34 7.32 -6.77 6.99
CA VAL A 34 7.48 -6.47 8.42
C VAL A 34 8.96 -6.51 8.73
N PRO A 35 9.51 -5.49 9.40
CA PRO A 35 10.92 -5.48 9.77
C PRO A 35 11.20 -6.64 10.74
N LEU A 36 12.12 -7.52 10.34
CA LEU A 36 12.68 -8.56 11.20
C LEU A 36 13.80 -7.95 12.05
N ALA A 37 14.09 -8.58 13.20
CA ALA A 37 15.19 -8.19 14.09
C ALA A 37 16.56 -8.19 13.38
N SER A 38 16.70 -8.95 12.29
CA SER A 38 17.91 -9.00 11.45
C SER A 38 18.07 -7.78 10.52
N GLY A 39 17.14 -6.83 10.52
CA GLY A 39 17.14 -5.67 9.62
C GLY A 39 16.60 -5.95 8.22
N ALA A 40 16.20 -7.19 7.94
CA ALA A 40 15.53 -7.58 6.70
C ALA A 40 14.02 -7.38 6.79
N GLN A 41 13.37 -7.26 5.63
CA GLN A 41 11.91 -7.22 5.52
C GLN A 41 11.36 -8.64 5.31
N CYS A 42 10.18 -8.92 5.86
CA CYS A 42 9.56 -10.23 5.72
C CYS A 42 9.25 -10.54 4.24
N PRO A 43 9.82 -11.62 3.65
CA PRO A 43 9.65 -11.94 2.23
C PRO A 43 8.37 -12.74 1.93
N ARG A 44 7.58 -13.09 2.96
CA ARG A 44 6.32 -13.81 2.79
C ARG A 44 5.21 -12.91 2.26
N ASP A 45 4.10 -13.50 1.83
CA ASP A 45 2.91 -12.78 1.35
C ASP A 45 2.29 -11.86 2.40
N LEU A 46 1.49 -10.91 1.92
CA LEU A 46 0.71 -9.99 2.76
C LEU A 46 -0.05 -10.72 3.88
N THR A 47 -0.62 -11.89 3.59
CA THR A 47 -1.44 -12.69 4.51
C THR A 47 -0.64 -13.60 5.44
N CYS A 48 0.70 -13.50 5.47
CA CYS A 48 1.51 -14.45 6.24
C CYS A 48 1.13 -14.53 7.73
N THR A 49 1.03 -15.75 8.27
CA THR A 49 0.65 -16.00 9.68
C THR A 49 1.77 -15.77 10.69
N ARG A 50 2.94 -15.31 10.24
CA ARG A 50 4.13 -15.12 11.08
C ARG A 50 4.12 -13.82 11.87
N HIS A 51 3.26 -12.87 11.48
CA HIS A 51 3.14 -11.56 12.09
C HIS A 51 1.66 -11.25 12.34
N GLY A 52 1.36 -10.61 13.47
CA GLY A 52 0.02 -10.10 13.75
C GLY A 52 -0.35 -8.90 12.86
N MET A 53 -1.65 -8.56 12.80
CA MET A 53 -2.13 -7.42 12.03
C MET A 53 -1.48 -6.10 12.43
N SER A 54 -1.24 -5.88 13.73
CA SER A 54 -0.60 -4.65 14.22
C SER A 54 0.80 -4.46 13.65
N ALA A 55 1.60 -5.54 13.55
CA ALA A 55 2.93 -5.49 12.97
C ALA A 55 2.88 -5.23 11.44
N LYS A 56 1.94 -5.87 10.73
CA LYS A 56 1.72 -5.66 9.30
C LYS A 56 1.29 -4.23 8.96
N ARG A 57 0.47 -3.61 9.82
CA ARG A 57 0.02 -2.22 9.69
C ARG A 57 1.11 -1.19 10.02
N ALA A 58 2.03 -1.54 10.92
CA ALA A 58 3.13 -0.66 11.34
C ALA A 58 4.33 -0.64 10.37
N VAL A 59 4.26 -1.32 9.22
CA VAL A 59 5.36 -1.38 8.25
C VAL A 59 5.53 -0.03 7.55
N PRO A 60 6.67 0.67 7.75
CA PRO A 60 6.95 1.90 7.03
C PRO A 60 7.32 1.60 5.57
N GLY A 61 7.00 2.53 4.66
CA GLY A 61 7.42 2.44 3.25
C GLY A 61 6.51 1.61 2.33
N ARG A 62 5.31 1.21 2.79
CA ARG A 62 4.24 0.78 1.87
C ARG A 62 3.62 2.01 1.21
N SER A 63 3.30 1.95 -0.09
CA SER A 63 2.58 3.05 -0.78
C SER A 63 1.18 3.27 -0.22
N ALA A 64 0.59 2.22 0.36
CA ALA A 64 -0.75 2.21 0.92
C ALA A 64 -0.80 1.37 2.21
N PRO A 65 -1.76 1.62 3.11
CA PRO A 65 -1.92 0.80 4.32
C PRO A 65 -2.20 -0.66 3.97
N PHE A 66 -1.87 -1.56 4.91
CA PHE A 66 -2.06 -3.01 4.78
C PHE A 66 -3.48 -3.39 4.30
N ASP A 67 -4.49 -2.66 4.76
CA ASP A 67 -5.90 -2.91 4.45
C ASP A 67 -6.21 -2.71 2.96
N GLN A 68 -5.71 -1.63 2.37
CA GLN A 68 -5.89 -1.32 0.96
C GLN A 68 -5.14 -2.32 0.08
N LEU A 69 -3.92 -2.68 0.47
CA LEU A 69 -3.16 -3.73 -0.22
C LEU A 69 -3.83 -5.11 -0.12
N LEU A 70 -4.45 -5.42 1.02
CA LEU A 70 -5.19 -6.67 1.19
C LEU A 70 -6.42 -6.72 0.28
N ALA A 71 -7.16 -5.61 0.15
CA ALA A 71 -8.28 -5.52 -0.78
C ALA A 71 -7.84 -5.68 -2.24
N ILE A 72 -6.67 -5.15 -2.60
CA ILE A 72 -6.06 -5.33 -3.93
C ILE A 72 -5.62 -6.78 -4.15
N TYR A 73 -5.11 -7.44 -3.11
CA TYR A 73 -4.72 -8.84 -3.17
C TYR A 73 -5.92 -9.78 -3.29
N GLN A 74 -7.00 -9.52 -2.55
CA GLN A 74 -8.23 -10.34 -2.54
C GLN A 74 -9.04 -10.29 -3.85
N ARG A 75 -8.77 -9.31 -4.71
CA ARG A 75 -9.48 -9.13 -6.00
C ARG A 75 -8.68 -9.63 -7.21
N ASP A 76 -7.38 -9.86 -7.04
CA ASP A 76 -6.44 -10.25 -8.11
C ASP A 76 -6.22 -11.77 -8.16
N ASP A 77 -6.69 -12.49 -7.12
CA ASP A 77 -6.82 -13.95 -7.08
C ASP A 77 -8.15 -14.39 -7.72
#